data_AF-A0A644VRG9-F1
#
_entry.id   AF-A0A644VRG9-F1
#
_cell.length_a   1.000
_cell.length_b   1.000
_cell.length_c   1.000
_cell.angle_alpha   90.00
_cell.angle_beta   90.00
_cell.angle_gamma   90.00
#
_symmetry.space_group_name_H-M   'P 1'
#
loop_
_entity.id
_entity.type
_entity.pdbx_description
1 polymer ?
#
loop_
_entity_poly.entity_id
_entity_poly.type
_entity_poly.pdbx_seq_one_letter_code
_entity_poly.pdbx_strand_id
1 'polypeptide(L)'
;MDGFDALSAQAADLERNLGGAEAVAASFGGELLRMRESMVYTGREVSTLSSSIGRGLRRAFDGLIFDGMKLSDALSEVAQTISASAYSVALRPVQNALGSAIAEGVNGLLSGLLPFVNGAAFSQGRVMPFAKGGVVSSPVSFPMRGGAGLMGEAGPEAILPLARGADGRLGVQAGGGGRTVSVVMNVTTPDVAGFARSQSQIAAQINRALARGSRNS
;
A
#
# COMPACT_ATOMS: atom_id res chain seq x y z
N MET A 1 -7.18 60.74 -1.09
CA MET A 1 -7.35 59.33 -1.50
C MET A 1 -6.06 58.53 -1.28
N ASP A 2 -4.93 59.19 -1.05
CA ASP A 2 -3.59 58.59 -1.03
C ASP A 2 -3.29 57.60 0.12
N GLY A 3 -4.00 57.70 1.25
CA GLY A 3 -3.78 56.82 2.41
C GLY A 3 -4.26 55.38 2.19
N PHE A 4 -5.31 55.18 1.39
CA PHE A 4 -5.84 53.84 1.09
C PHE A 4 -4.95 53.08 0.10
N ASP A 5 -4.36 53.78 -0.87
CA ASP A 5 -3.43 53.20 -1.83
C ASP A 5 -2.13 52.76 -1.14
N ALA A 6 -1.58 53.58 -0.23
CA ALA A 6 -0.41 53.23 0.56
C ALA A 6 -0.65 52.00 1.45
N LEU A 7 -1.83 51.89 2.07
CA LEU A 7 -2.21 50.73 2.89
C LEU A 7 -2.32 49.46 2.03
N SER A 8 -2.88 49.57 0.82
CA SER A 8 -3.02 48.44 -0.11
C SER A 8 -1.66 47.91 -0.61
N ALA A 9 -0.71 48.80 -0.87
CA ALA A 9 0.65 48.42 -1.25
C ALA A 9 1.37 47.68 -0.12
N GLN A 10 1.22 48.18 1.12
CA GLN A 10 1.78 47.54 2.31
C GLN A 10 1.17 46.16 2.59
N ALA A 11 -0.14 46.00 2.35
CA ALA A 11 -0.83 44.72 2.46
C ALA A 11 -0.34 43.70 1.41
N ALA A 12 -0.15 44.13 0.15
CA ALA A 12 0.36 43.27 -0.91
C ALA A 12 1.83 42.84 -0.68
N ASP A 13 2.65 43.71 -0.10
CA ASP A 13 4.02 43.37 0.29
C ASP A 13 4.05 42.40 1.48
N LEU A 14 3.16 42.59 2.45
CA LEU A 14 3.02 41.66 3.58
C LEU A 14 2.55 40.27 3.11
N GLU A 15 1.58 40.19 2.21
CA GLU A 15 1.11 38.92 1.63
C GLU A 15 2.23 38.18 0.88
N ARG A 16 3.04 38.89 0.10
CA ARG A 16 4.23 38.31 -0.55
C ARG A 16 5.26 37.79 0.46
N ASN A 17 5.51 38.55 1.53
CA ASN A 17 6.44 38.13 2.59
C ASN A 17 5.91 36.92 3.38
N LEU A 18 4.61 36.87 3.65
CA LEU A 18 3.96 35.75 4.34
C LEU A 18 3.98 34.48 3.48
N GLY A 19 3.68 34.58 2.18
CA GLY A 19 3.80 33.45 1.25
C GLY A 19 5.24 32.92 1.13
N GLY A 20 6.23 33.82 1.14
CA GLY A 20 7.64 33.44 1.20
C GLY A 20 8.01 32.71 2.51
N ALA A 21 7.50 33.18 3.65
CA ALA A 21 7.73 32.55 4.94
C ALA A 21 7.10 31.15 5.03
N GLU A 22 5.92 30.94 4.47
CA GLU A 22 5.26 29.63 4.40
C GLU A 22 6.07 28.63 3.56
N ALA A 23 6.60 29.05 2.42
CA ALA A 23 7.47 28.21 1.59
C ALA A 23 8.76 27.81 2.31
N VAL A 24 9.38 28.75 3.04
CA VAL A 24 10.56 28.46 3.88
C VAL A 24 10.20 27.48 5.01
N ALA A 25 9.07 27.68 5.68
CA ALA A 25 8.61 26.76 6.73
C ALA A 25 8.35 25.34 6.22
N ALA A 26 7.75 25.21 5.03
CA ALA A 26 7.51 23.92 4.38
C ALA A 26 8.83 23.21 4.03
N SER A 27 9.80 23.94 3.47
CA SER A 27 11.13 23.39 3.14
C SER A 27 11.90 22.95 4.39
N PHE A 28 11.86 23.75 5.45
CA PHE A 28 12.45 23.42 6.74
C PHE A 28 11.80 22.17 7.36
N GLY A 29 10.48 22.05 7.28
CA GLY A 29 9.76 20.84 7.69
C GLY A 29 10.21 19.59 6.94
N GLY A 30 10.42 19.70 5.62
CA GLY A 30 10.99 18.63 4.80
C GLY A 30 12.41 18.24 5.23
N GLU A 31 13.24 19.23 5.57
CA GLU A 31 14.61 18.98 6.04
C GLU A 31 14.65 18.33 7.42
N LEU A 32 13.77 18.72 8.35
CA LEU A 32 13.64 18.04 9.64
C LEU A 32 13.23 16.58 9.51
N LEU A 33 12.38 16.24 8.53
CA LEU A 33 12.01 14.85 8.25
C LEU A 33 13.19 14.04 7.72
N ARG A 34 14.00 14.62 6.82
CA ARG A 34 15.25 14.01 6.34
C ARG A 34 16.28 13.85 7.45
N MET A 35 16.44 14.85 8.31
CA MET A 35 17.31 14.79 9.48
C MET A 35 16.86 13.72 10.47
N ARG A 36 15.54 13.56 10.67
CA ARG A 36 15.00 12.47 11.50
C ARG A 36 15.33 11.10 10.91
N GLU A 37 15.19 10.94 9.60
CA GLU A 37 15.52 9.69 8.91
C GLU A 37 17.01 9.35 9.01
N SER A 38 17.88 10.34 8.78
CA SER A 38 19.33 10.15 8.94
C SER A 38 19.70 9.82 10.39
N MET A 39 19.11 10.51 11.38
CA MET A 39 19.35 10.21 12.80
C MET A 39 18.90 8.79 13.20
N VAL A 40 17.77 8.30 12.68
CA VAL A 40 17.32 6.92 12.92
C VAL A 40 18.29 5.92 12.32
N TYR A 41 18.78 6.18 11.10
CA TYR A 41 19.76 5.33 10.44
C TYR A 41 21.09 5.32 11.23
N THR A 42 21.64 6.49 11.54
CA THR A 42 22.84 6.65 12.38
C THR A 42 22.68 5.96 13.73
N GLY A 43 21.52 6.04 14.38
CA GLY A 43 21.25 5.36 15.65
C GLY A 43 21.39 3.84 15.57
N ARG A 44 20.88 3.21 14.51
CA ARG A 44 21.02 1.76 14.29
C ARG A 44 22.47 1.36 14.01
N GLU A 45 23.21 2.18 13.27
CA GLU A 45 24.61 1.93 12.97
C GLU A 45 25.50 2.03 14.22
N VAL A 46 25.28 3.06 15.04
CA VAL A 46 25.96 3.23 16.33
C VAL A 46 25.67 2.06 17.26
N SER A 47 24.41 1.58 17.32
CA SER A 47 24.06 0.40 18.12
C SER A 47 24.77 -0.87 17.63
N THR A 48 24.89 -1.05 16.31
CA THR A 48 25.60 -2.18 15.72
C THR A 48 27.10 -2.14 16.03
N LEU A 49 27.71 -0.96 15.90
CA LEU A 49 29.12 -0.72 16.22
C LEU A 49 29.41 -0.92 17.70
N SER A 50 28.56 -0.40 18.58
CA SER A 50 28.68 -0.60 20.04
C SER A 50 28.63 -2.08 20.40
N SER A 51 27.71 -2.83 19.76
CA SER A 51 27.58 -4.27 19.98
C SER A 51 28.78 -5.07 19.45
N SER A 52 29.38 -4.68 18.31
CA SER A 52 30.56 -5.36 17.78
C SER A 52 31.80 -5.09 18.63
N ILE A 53 31.99 -3.84 19.06
CA ILE A 53 33.07 -3.45 19.98
C ILE A 53 32.91 -4.21 21.31
N GLY A 54 31.71 -4.26 21.89
CA GLY A 54 31.46 -4.98 23.13
C GLY A 54 31.79 -6.48 23.05
N ARG A 55 31.44 -7.13 21.94
CA ARG A 55 31.81 -8.53 21.70
C ARG A 55 33.31 -8.72 21.50
N GLY A 56 33.97 -7.84 20.75
CA GLY A 56 35.42 -7.89 20.53
C GLY A 56 36.20 -7.69 21.83
N LEU A 57 35.82 -6.70 22.64
CA LEU A 57 36.43 -6.45 23.95
C LEU A 57 36.24 -7.63 24.90
N ARG A 58 35.03 -8.21 24.96
CA ARG A 58 34.77 -9.39 25.78
C ARG A 58 35.63 -10.57 25.35
N ARG A 59 35.74 -10.83 24.05
CA ARG A 59 36.54 -11.93 23.51
C ARG A 59 38.02 -11.77 23.79
N ALA A 60 38.56 -10.56 23.61
CA ALA A 60 39.94 -10.24 23.93
C ALA A 60 40.24 -10.37 25.43
N PHE A 61 39.29 -10.00 26.29
CA PHE A 61 39.40 -10.16 27.75
C PHE A 61 39.35 -11.65 28.16
N ASP A 62 38.38 -12.39 27.62
CA ASP A 62 38.24 -13.82 27.89
C ASP A 62 39.50 -14.58 27.44
N GLY A 63 40.04 -14.25 26.26
CA GLY A 63 41.27 -14.87 25.75
C GLY A 63 42.53 -14.48 26.55
N LEU A 64 42.61 -13.26 27.07
CA LEU A 64 43.72 -12.82 27.92
C LEU A 64 43.73 -13.53 29.28
N ILE A 65 42.55 -13.68 29.89
CA ILE A 65 42.42 -14.23 31.25
C ILE A 65 42.35 -15.74 31.28
N PHE A 66 41.56 -16.34 30.39
CA PHE A 66 41.27 -17.77 30.42
C PHE A 66 42.13 -18.57 29.43
N ASP A 67 42.44 -18.00 28.26
CA ASP A 67 43.23 -18.70 27.23
C ASP A 67 44.74 -18.38 27.30
N GLY A 68 45.15 -17.45 28.17
CA GLY A 68 46.55 -17.07 28.36
C GLY A 68 47.18 -16.40 27.13
N MET A 69 46.37 -15.83 26.23
CA MET A 69 46.88 -15.12 25.05
C MET A 69 47.69 -13.88 25.48
N LYS A 70 48.64 -13.44 24.65
CA LYS A 70 49.40 -12.22 24.94
C LYS A 70 48.49 -11.00 24.81
N LEU A 71 48.71 -10.00 25.65
CA LEU A 71 48.01 -8.71 25.57
C LEU A 71 48.15 -8.06 24.17
N SER A 72 49.29 -8.24 23.50
CA SER A 72 49.51 -7.78 22.11
C SER A 72 48.52 -8.37 21.12
N ASP A 73 48.17 -9.64 21.32
CA ASP A 73 47.32 -10.40 20.41
C ASP A 73 45.86 -10.02 20.67
N ALA A 74 45.49 -9.87 21.95
CA ALA A 74 44.19 -9.37 22.38
C ALA A 74 43.92 -7.95 21.85
N LEU A 75 44.90 -7.04 21.96
CA LEU A 75 44.81 -5.69 21.41
C LEU A 75 44.71 -5.68 19.88
N SER A 76 45.42 -6.59 19.21
CA SER A 76 45.35 -6.74 17.76
C SER A 76 43.98 -7.22 17.30
N GLU A 77 43.33 -8.15 18.02
CA GLU A 77 41.97 -8.61 17.72
C GLU A 77 40.91 -7.51 17.90
N VAL A 78 41.05 -6.70 18.96
CA VAL A 78 40.20 -5.52 19.17
C VAL A 78 40.40 -4.51 18.03
N ALA A 79 41.64 -4.22 17.65
CA ALA A 79 41.95 -3.29 16.56
C ALA A 79 41.39 -3.76 15.21
N GLN A 80 41.50 -5.06 14.91
CA GLN A 80 40.90 -5.66 13.70
C GLN A 80 39.37 -5.55 13.72
N THR A 81 38.73 -5.79 14.87
CA THR A 81 37.28 -5.68 15.02
C THR A 81 36.80 -4.25 14.82
N ILE A 82 37.51 -3.27 15.38
CA ILE A 82 37.22 -1.84 15.20
C ILE A 82 37.40 -1.45 13.73
N SER A 83 38.51 -1.84 13.10
CA SER A 83 38.82 -1.55 11.70
C SER A 83 37.77 -2.13 10.75
N ALA A 84 37.42 -3.42 10.93
CA ALA A 84 36.38 -4.08 10.14
C ALA A 84 35.01 -3.41 10.33
N SER A 85 34.68 -3.02 11.55
CA SER A 85 33.42 -2.31 11.83
C SER A 85 33.37 -0.93 11.17
N ALA A 86 34.43 -0.13 11.29
CA ALA A 86 34.54 1.19 10.68
C ALA A 86 34.49 1.11 9.14
N TYR A 87 35.21 0.16 8.55
CA TYR A 87 35.18 -0.09 7.10
C TYR A 87 33.78 -0.49 6.61
N SER A 88 33.10 -1.36 7.36
CA SER A 88 31.73 -1.77 7.01
C SER A 88 30.75 -0.61 7.07
N VAL A 89 30.85 0.29 8.06
CA VAL A 89 30.00 1.48 8.18
C VAL A 89 30.26 2.45 7.04
N ALA A 90 31.54 2.70 6.70
CA ALA A 90 31.91 3.60 5.61
C ALA A 90 31.43 3.14 4.23
N LEU A 91 31.39 1.82 3.99
CA LEU A 91 30.97 1.26 2.71
C LEU A 91 29.45 1.03 2.57
N ARG A 92 28.69 1.01 3.66
CA ARG A 92 27.23 0.78 3.63
C ARG A 92 26.48 1.71 2.66
N PRO A 93 26.74 3.02 2.59
CA PRO A 93 26.04 3.89 1.64
C PRO A 93 26.29 3.49 0.19
N VAL A 94 27.53 3.11 -0.14
CA VAL A 94 27.90 2.63 -1.48
C VAL A 94 27.28 1.26 -1.77
N GLN A 95 27.30 0.36 -0.80
CA GLN A 95 26.66 -0.96 -0.92
C GLN A 95 25.14 -0.85 -1.10
N ASN A 96 24.49 0.08 -0.41
CA ASN A 96 23.05 0.32 -0.54
C ASN A 96 22.71 0.96 -1.89
N ALA A 97 23.47 1.98 -2.31
CA ALA A 97 23.26 2.65 -3.58
C ALA A 97 23.58 1.74 -4.79
N LEU A 98 24.64 0.96 -4.71
CA LEU A 98 24.98 -0.03 -5.73
C LEU A 98 24.00 -1.21 -5.71
N GLY A 99 23.55 -1.64 -4.53
CA GLY A 99 22.53 -2.67 -4.36
C GLY A 99 21.19 -2.25 -4.97
N SER A 100 20.76 -1.00 -4.79
CA SER A 100 19.54 -0.47 -5.42
C SER A 100 19.72 -0.30 -6.93
N ALA A 101 20.84 0.24 -7.40
CA ALA A 101 21.10 0.42 -8.83
C ALA A 101 21.21 -0.93 -9.58
N ILE A 102 21.84 -1.94 -8.98
CA ILE A 102 21.89 -3.29 -9.54
C ILE A 102 20.51 -3.94 -9.48
N ALA A 103 19.76 -3.81 -8.39
CA ALA A 103 18.39 -4.33 -8.32
C ALA A 103 17.49 -3.71 -9.39
N GLU A 104 17.57 -2.39 -9.60
CA GLU A 104 16.82 -1.69 -10.64
C GLU A 104 17.29 -2.06 -12.06
N GLY A 105 18.60 -2.16 -12.30
CA GLY A 105 19.16 -2.53 -13.59
C GLY A 105 18.92 -4.00 -13.97
N VAL A 106 19.00 -4.92 -13.01
CA VAL A 106 18.65 -6.33 -13.18
C VAL A 106 17.15 -6.49 -13.39
N ASN A 107 16.31 -5.77 -12.63
CA ASN A 107 14.86 -5.78 -12.85
C ASN A 107 14.49 -5.15 -14.21
N GLY A 108 15.20 -4.14 -14.67
CA GLY A 108 15.04 -3.54 -16.00
C GLY A 108 15.49 -4.44 -17.17
N LEU A 109 16.62 -5.15 -17.01
CA LEU A 109 17.13 -6.08 -18.02
C LEU A 109 16.32 -7.38 -18.06
N LEU A 110 15.91 -7.91 -16.90
CA LEU A 110 15.00 -9.06 -16.84
C LEU A 110 13.60 -8.68 -17.33
N SER A 111 13.12 -7.46 -17.09
CA SER A 111 11.84 -6.97 -17.64
C SER A 111 11.91 -6.73 -19.17
N GLY A 112 13.08 -6.36 -19.70
CA GLY A 112 13.32 -6.20 -21.14
C GLY A 112 13.52 -7.51 -21.92
N LEU A 113 14.02 -8.56 -21.26
CA LEU A 113 14.25 -9.89 -21.88
C LEU A 113 13.11 -10.88 -21.58
N LEU A 114 12.36 -10.66 -20.50
CA LEU A 114 11.17 -11.42 -20.09
C LEU A 114 10.08 -10.41 -19.69
N PRO A 115 9.04 -10.16 -20.51
CA PRO A 115 8.03 -9.12 -20.26
C PRO A 115 7.14 -9.36 -19.01
N PHE A 116 7.50 -10.28 -18.11
CA PHE A 116 6.56 -10.93 -17.21
C PHE A 116 7.04 -11.17 -15.78
N VAL A 117 8.18 -10.63 -15.33
CA VAL A 117 8.67 -10.97 -13.98
C VAL A 117 8.32 -9.95 -12.88
N ASN A 118 8.00 -8.68 -13.17
CA ASN A 118 7.44 -7.78 -12.16
C ASN A 118 6.51 -6.73 -12.77
N GLY A 119 5.23 -7.08 -12.92
CA GLY A 119 4.15 -6.12 -13.11
C GLY A 119 4.13 -5.39 -14.45
N ALA A 120 3.35 -5.90 -15.40
CA ALA A 120 2.67 -5.02 -16.35
C ALA A 120 1.61 -4.20 -15.60
N ALA A 121 2.07 -3.21 -14.84
CA ALA A 121 1.32 -2.02 -14.53
C ALA A 121 2.25 -0.85 -14.86
N PHE A 122 1.83 -0.07 -15.86
CA PHE A 122 2.44 1.22 -16.24
C PHE A 122 3.66 1.17 -17.15
N SER A 123 3.51 0.55 -18.32
CA SER A 123 3.95 1.27 -19.52
C SER A 123 2.85 2.28 -19.88
N GLN A 124 3.15 3.58 -19.74
CA GLN A 124 2.40 4.73 -20.26
C GLN A 124 1.11 5.18 -19.56
N GLY A 125 1.14 5.44 -18.24
CA GLY A 125 0.35 6.55 -17.66
C GLY A 125 -1.17 6.60 -17.89
N ARG A 126 -1.83 5.51 -18.27
CA ARG A 126 -3.29 5.42 -18.37
C ARG A 126 -3.77 4.02 -18.05
N VAL A 127 -4.23 3.82 -16.81
CA VAL A 127 -5.04 2.66 -16.45
C VAL A 127 -6.36 2.78 -17.20
N MET A 128 -6.63 1.88 -18.13
CA MET A 128 -8.00 1.60 -18.56
C MET A 128 -8.50 0.45 -17.67
N PRO A 129 -9.20 0.72 -16.57
CA PRO A 129 -9.78 -0.34 -15.78
C PRO A 129 -10.82 -1.07 -16.63
N PHE A 130 -10.72 -2.40 -16.68
CA PHE A 130 -11.77 -3.30 -17.18
C PHE A 130 -12.98 -3.31 -16.22
N ALA A 131 -13.51 -2.13 -15.92
CA ALA A 131 -14.67 -1.91 -15.05
C ALA A 131 -16.01 -2.11 -15.77
N LYS A 132 -16.00 -2.66 -16.99
CA LYS A 132 -17.20 -3.08 -17.73
C LYS A 132 -16.89 -4.39 -18.42
N GLY A 133 -17.69 -5.42 -18.10
CA GLY A 133 -17.50 -6.79 -18.53
C GLY A 133 -17.10 -6.93 -19.99
N GLY A 134 -15.95 -7.56 -20.21
CA GLY A 134 -15.51 -8.03 -21.52
C GLY A 134 -15.53 -9.55 -21.49
N VAL A 135 -16.09 -10.15 -22.55
CA VAL A 135 -16.05 -11.61 -22.77
C VAL A 135 -14.67 -11.97 -23.29
N VAL A 136 -13.95 -12.83 -22.59
CA VAL A 136 -12.73 -13.45 -23.11
C VAL A 136 -13.15 -14.66 -23.92
N SER A 137 -13.13 -14.54 -25.25
CA SER A 137 -13.64 -15.57 -26.18
C SER A 137 -12.58 -16.57 -26.67
N SER A 138 -11.38 -16.58 -26.08
CA SER A 138 -10.28 -17.44 -26.54
C SER A 138 -9.47 -18.02 -25.37
N PRO A 139 -8.92 -19.23 -25.52
CA PRO A 139 -8.15 -19.90 -24.47
C PRO A 139 -6.97 -19.05 -24.00
N VAL A 140 -6.86 -18.85 -22.68
CA VAL A 140 -5.73 -18.14 -22.08
C VAL A 140 -4.73 -19.17 -21.60
N SER A 141 -3.61 -19.25 -22.29
CA SER A 141 -2.44 -20.04 -21.88
C SER A 141 -1.79 -19.34 -20.69
N PHE A 142 -1.61 -20.06 -19.58
CA PHE A 142 -0.83 -19.59 -18.44
C PHE A 142 0.38 -20.50 -18.22
N PRO A 143 1.59 -19.96 -18.08
CA PRO A 143 2.78 -20.76 -17.90
C PRO A 143 2.80 -21.42 -16.51
N MET A 144 3.09 -22.72 -16.45
CA MET A 144 3.35 -23.47 -15.21
C MET A 144 4.78 -24.02 -15.21
N ARG A 145 5.32 -24.32 -14.02
CA ARG A 145 6.71 -24.80 -13.90
C ARG A 145 6.84 -26.21 -14.49
N GLY A 146 7.31 -26.29 -15.74
CA GLY A 146 7.48 -27.55 -16.50
C GLY A 146 6.53 -27.75 -17.68
N GLY A 147 5.71 -26.75 -18.04
CA GLY A 147 4.82 -26.80 -19.21
C GLY A 147 3.85 -25.62 -19.28
N ALA A 148 3.13 -25.45 -20.38
CA ALA A 148 2.05 -24.47 -20.47
C ALA A 148 0.74 -25.09 -19.96
N GLY A 149 0.13 -24.48 -18.95
CA GLY A 149 -1.22 -24.81 -18.50
C GLY A 149 -2.24 -24.10 -19.40
N LEU A 150 -3.22 -24.84 -19.91
CA LEU A 150 -4.30 -24.27 -20.70
C LEU A 150 -5.55 -24.32 -19.80
N MET A 151 -6.00 -23.16 -19.30
CA MET A 151 -7.24 -23.08 -18.52
C MET A 151 -8.35 -22.87 -19.53
N GLY A 152 -9.20 -23.88 -19.65
CA GLY A 152 -10.31 -23.92 -20.57
C GLY A 152 -11.01 -25.25 -20.39
N GLU A 153 -11.77 -25.37 -19.31
CA GLU A 153 -12.78 -26.42 -19.26
C GLU A 153 -13.84 -26.09 -20.32
N ALA A 154 -14.37 -27.12 -20.96
CA ALA A 154 -15.18 -26.98 -22.18
C ALA A 154 -16.52 -26.28 -21.91
N GLY A 155 -16.52 -24.95 -21.88
CA GLY A 155 -17.75 -24.16 -21.80
C GLY A 155 -17.51 -22.71 -21.35
N PRO A 156 -18.37 -21.77 -21.76
CA PRO A 156 -18.30 -20.39 -21.28
C PRO A 156 -18.61 -20.33 -19.77
N GLU A 157 -17.60 -20.03 -18.95
CA GLU A 157 -17.77 -19.78 -17.52
C GLU A 157 -17.98 -18.27 -17.24
N ALA A 158 -18.92 -17.95 -16.36
CA ALA A 158 -19.13 -16.59 -15.88
C ALA A 158 -18.25 -16.32 -14.66
N ILE A 159 -17.35 -15.34 -14.74
CA ILE A 159 -16.62 -14.82 -13.57
C ILE A 159 -17.59 -13.98 -12.75
N LEU A 160 -17.97 -14.48 -11.58
CA LEU A 160 -18.86 -13.79 -10.65
C LEU A 160 -18.05 -13.23 -9.47
N PRO A 161 -18.31 -11.98 -9.02
CA PRO A 161 -17.57 -11.39 -7.92
C PRO A 161 -17.77 -12.23 -6.64
N LEU A 162 -16.70 -12.59 -5.94
CA LEU A 162 -16.81 -13.27 -4.65
C LEU A 162 -16.86 -12.23 -3.52
N ALA A 163 -17.78 -12.42 -2.57
CA ALA A 163 -17.82 -11.64 -1.34
C ALA A 163 -17.62 -12.55 -0.13
N ARG A 164 -17.01 -12.00 0.92
CA ARG A 164 -16.82 -12.68 2.19
C ARG A 164 -18.10 -12.58 3.03
N GLY A 165 -18.65 -13.74 3.40
CA GLY A 165 -19.76 -13.83 4.34
C GLY A 165 -19.33 -13.48 5.78
N ALA A 166 -20.30 -13.17 6.63
CA ALA A 166 -20.06 -12.87 8.05
C ALA A 166 -19.51 -14.10 8.83
N ASP A 167 -19.65 -15.30 8.27
CA ASP A 167 -19.08 -16.57 8.72
C ASP A 167 -17.65 -16.82 8.21
N GLY A 168 -17.03 -15.84 7.53
CA GLY A 168 -15.65 -15.89 7.05
C GLY A 168 -15.44 -16.71 5.78
N ARG A 169 -16.48 -17.40 5.29
CA ARG A 169 -16.45 -18.18 4.05
C ARG A 169 -16.65 -17.27 2.83
N LEU A 170 -15.99 -17.63 1.73
CA LEU A 170 -16.12 -16.92 0.46
C LEU A 170 -17.30 -17.51 -0.32
N GLY A 171 -18.27 -16.67 -0.68
CA GLY A 171 -19.42 -17.05 -1.50
C GLY A 171 -19.46 -16.24 -2.79
N VAL A 172 -20.09 -16.81 -3.82
CA VAL A 172 -20.30 -16.13 -5.10
C VAL A 172 -21.39 -15.06 -4.93
N GLN A 173 -21.02 -13.80 -5.10
CA GLN A 173 -21.94 -12.68 -5.13
C GLN A 173 -22.54 -12.66 -6.54
N ALA A 174 -23.78 -13.15 -6.68
CA ALA A 174 -24.56 -12.94 -7.89
C ALA A 174 -24.77 -11.42 -8.05
N GLY A 175 -23.89 -10.77 -8.81
CA GLY A 175 -23.95 -9.37 -9.17
C GLY A 175 -25.16 -9.13 -10.07
N GLY A 176 -26.30 -8.85 -9.45
CA GLY A 176 -27.55 -8.63 -10.16
C GLY A 176 -28.81 -8.58 -9.29
N GLY A 177 -28.71 -8.79 -7.98
CA GLY A 177 -29.82 -8.59 -7.05
C GLY A 177 -29.53 -7.40 -6.16
N GLY A 178 -30.16 -6.25 -6.43
CA GLY A 178 -30.23 -5.17 -5.45
C GLY A 178 -30.61 -5.75 -4.09
N ARG A 179 -29.96 -5.26 -3.02
CA ARG A 179 -30.16 -5.68 -1.62
C ARG A 179 -31.63 -6.08 -1.42
N THR A 180 -31.89 -7.38 -1.20
CA THR A 180 -33.25 -7.90 -1.07
C THR A 180 -33.92 -7.23 0.12
N VAL A 181 -34.73 -6.20 -0.15
CA VAL A 181 -35.52 -5.51 0.86
C VAL A 181 -36.73 -6.38 1.14
N SER A 182 -36.67 -7.17 2.21
CA SER A 182 -37.84 -7.87 2.73
C SER A 182 -38.73 -6.86 3.46
N VAL A 183 -39.92 -6.60 2.92
CA VAL A 183 -40.93 -5.75 3.57
C VAL A 183 -42.01 -6.66 4.15
N VAL A 184 -42.05 -6.80 5.47
CA VAL A 184 -43.11 -7.52 6.19
C VAL A 184 -44.19 -6.51 6.56
N MET A 185 -45.40 -6.66 6.01
CA MET A 185 -46.55 -5.81 6.37
C MET A 185 -47.60 -6.61 7.11
N ASN A 186 -47.91 -6.18 8.33
CA ASN A 186 -48.99 -6.73 9.13
C ASN A 186 -50.26 -5.91 8.88
N VAL A 187 -51.28 -6.54 8.30
CA VAL A 187 -52.60 -5.91 8.08
C VAL A 187 -53.57 -6.44 9.11
N THR A 188 -54.11 -5.55 9.94
CA THR A 188 -55.21 -5.84 10.86
C THR A 188 -56.48 -5.18 10.34
N THR A 189 -57.46 -5.99 9.95
CA THR A 189 -58.77 -5.51 9.52
C THR A 189 -59.87 -6.27 10.26
N PRO A 190 -60.92 -5.59 10.75
CA PRO A 190 -62.08 -6.25 11.35
C PRO A 190 -63.04 -6.85 10.30
N ASP A 191 -62.95 -6.41 9.03
CA ASP A 191 -63.79 -6.89 7.92
C ASP A 191 -62.97 -7.63 6.86
N VAL A 192 -63.10 -8.95 6.86
CA VAL A 192 -62.46 -9.87 5.90
C VAL A 192 -63.09 -9.82 4.51
N ALA A 193 -64.39 -9.52 4.40
CA ALA A 193 -65.08 -9.47 3.11
C ALA A 193 -64.74 -8.18 2.35
N GLY A 194 -64.66 -7.06 3.07
CA GLY A 194 -64.16 -5.79 2.54
C GLY A 194 -62.72 -5.89 2.05
N PHE A 195 -61.85 -6.58 2.82
CA PHE A 195 -60.46 -6.81 2.42
C PHE A 195 -60.34 -7.63 1.14
N ALA A 196 -61.13 -8.70 1.00
CA ALA A 196 -61.12 -9.52 -0.21
C ALA A 196 -61.48 -8.70 -1.46
N ARG A 197 -62.39 -7.72 -1.33
CA ARG A 197 -62.78 -6.83 -2.43
C ARG A 197 -61.73 -5.76 -2.74
N SER A 198 -61.04 -5.25 -1.72
CA SER A 198 -60.01 -4.21 -1.87
C SER A 198 -58.59 -4.75 -2.09
N GLN A 199 -58.40 -6.08 -2.10
CA GLN A 199 -57.09 -6.72 -2.23
C GLN A 199 -56.32 -6.19 -3.45
N SER A 200 -56.99 -6.03 -4.59
CA SER A 200 -56.39 -5.52 -5.83
C SER A 200 -55.95 -4.05 -5.71
N GLN A 201 -56.70 -3.23 -4.98
CA GLN A 201 -56.38 -1.81 -4.77
C GLN A 201 -55.18 -1.64 -3.83
N ILE A 202 -55.13 -2.43 -2.76
CA ILE A 202 -54.01 -2.46 -1.81
C ILE A 202 -52.75 -2.94 -2.53
N ALA A 203 -52.82 -4.02 -3.32
CA ALA A 203 -51.70 -4.51 -4.12
C ALA A 203 -51.19 -3.45 -5.11
N ALA A 204 -52.09 -2.71 -5.77
CA ALA A 204 -51.71 -1.63 -6.68
C ALA A 204 -51.06 -0.43 -5.97
N GLN A 205 -51.44 -0.13 -4.73
CA GLN A 205 -50.80 0.91 -3.94
C GLN A 205 -49.41 0.49 -3.46
N ILE A 206 -49.24 -0.78 -3.09
CA ILE A 206 -47.95 -1.37 -2.68
C ILE A 206 -46.96 -1.34 -3.84
N ASN A 207 -47.37 -1.79 -5.03
CA ASN A 207 -46.51 -1.77 -6.21
C ASN A 207 -46.05 -0.35 -6.55
N ARG A 208 -46.92 0.66 -6.38
CA ARG A 208 -46.55 2.08 -6.55
C ARG A 208 -45.62 2.62 -5.47
N ALA A 209 -45.70 2.12 -4.24
CA ALA A 209 -44.78 2.50 -3.17
C ALA A 209 -43.39 1.88 -3.39
N LEU A 210 -43.33 0.60 -3.73
CA LEU A 210 -42.09 -0.13 -4.05
C LEU A 210 -41.37 0.48 -5.26
N ALA A 211 -42.11 0.80 -6.33
CA ALA A 211 -41.53 1.42 -7.54
C ALA A 211 -40.98 2.84 -7.29
N ARG A 212 -41.49 3.56 -6.28
CA ARG A 212 -40.91 4.85 -5.86
C ARG A 212 -39.66 4.66 -5.00
N GLY A 213 -39.68 3.67 -4.09
CA GLY A 213 -38.54 3.33 -3.26
C GLY A 213 -37.32 2.88 -4.08
N SER A 214 -37.53 2.09 -5.14
CA SER A 214 -36.46 1.61 -6.02
C SER A 214 -35.86 2.68 -6.94
N ARG A 215 -36.52 3.83 -7.09
CA ARG A 215 -36.04 4.93 -7.95
C ARG A 215 -35.21 5.96 -7.19
N ASN A 216 -35.26 5.97 -5.86
CA ASN A 216 -34.63 6.97 -5.01
C ASN A 216 -33.48 6.40 -4.15
N SER A 217 -32.96 5.23 -4.53
CA SER A 217 -31.91 4.47 -3.84
C SER A 217 -30.68 4.28 -4.73
#